data_AF-A0AAD3S8K8-F1
#
_entry.id   AF-A0AAD3S8K8-F1
#
_cell.length_a   1.000
_cell.length_b   1.000
_cell.length_c   1.000
_cell.angle_alpha   90.00
_cell.angle_beta   90.00
_cell.angle_gamma   90.00
#
_symmetry.space_group_name_H-M   'P 1'
#
loop_
_entity.id
_entity.type
_entity.pdbx_description
1 polymer ?
#
loop_
_entity_poly.entity_id
_entity_poly.type
_entity_poly.pdbx_seq_one_letter_code
_entity_poly.pdbx_strand_id
1 'polypeptide(L)'
;MAGIPGLAQSLRFVQPCSLSSHPSSCPPSVFLPASKSLSSRLFRSSRSLSQGSVRVTVPRGAASASARSAATYEFAEDIGQILGEVSVFAATGESVMFKDLWDQNQGIAVVALLRHFGCPCCWELASNLKESKARFDSAGVKLIAVGVGSPDKARMLAERLPFPMECLYADPDRKAYDVLGLYYGFGRTFFNPASAKVFSRLDSLKQATKNYNIEATPDDRSGVLQQGGMFVFKGKQLLYARKDEGTGDHAPLDSIYNVCCKVPAA
;
A
#
# COMPACT_ATOMS: atom_id res chain seq x y z
N MET A 1 39.54 -23.59 56.90
CA MET A 1 38.76 -22.61 56.12
C MET A 1 39.69 -21.44 55.80
N ALA A 2 40.04 -21.25 54.53
CA ALA A 2 41.03 -20.26 54.11
C ALA A 2 40.56 -19.57 52.82
N GLY A 3 40.75 -18.25 52.74
CA GLY A 3 40.94 -17.49 51.48
C GLY A 3 39.88 -16.45 51.08
N ILE A 4 40.13 -15.19 51.42
CA ILE A 4 39.60 -13.91 50.84
C ILE A 4 40.51 -13.52 49.61
N PRO A 5 40.42 -12.41 48.82
CA PRO A 5 39.40 -11.40 48.36
C PRO A 5 39.17 -11.46 46.81
N GLY A 6 38.29 -10.72 46.12
CA GLY A 6 38.03 -9.27 46.04
C GLY A 6 38.87 -8.60 44.93
N LEU A 7 38.24 -8.12 43.84
CA LEU A 7 38.90 -7.28 42.83
C LEU A 7 37.93 -6.24 42.24
N ALA A 8 38.25 -4.96 42.46
CA ALA A 8 37.67 -3.81 41.78
C ALA A 8 38.55 -3.44 40.59
N GLN A 9 37.96 -3.00 39.47
CA GLN A 9 38.69 -2.28 38.42
C GLN A 9 37.91 -1.07 37.91
N SER A 10 38.64 0.03 37.94
CA SER A 10 38.32 1.39 37.49
C SER A 10 38.38 1.48 35.96
N LEU A 11 37.43 2.17 35.35
CA LEU A 11 37.51 2.54 33.93
C LEU A 11 37.43 4.05 33.76
N ARG A 12 38.34 4.51 32.89
CA ARG A 12 38.85 5.86 32.71
C ARG A 12 37.87 6.75 31.94
N PHE A 13 37.80 8.00 32.38
CA PHE A 13 37.19 9.11 31.65
C PHE A 13 38.17 9.59 30.58
N VAL A 14 37.74 9.62 29.31
CA VAL A 14 38.51 10.19 28.20
C VAL A 14 37.67 11.33 27.62
N GLN A 15 38.13 12.57 27.81
CA GLN A 15 37.68 13.74 27.06
C GLN A 15 38.21 13.70 25.62
N PRO A 16 37.47 14.31 24.68
CA PRO A 16 38.14 15.06 23.63
C PRO A 16 37.65 16.52 23.52
N CYS A 17 38.65 17.39 23.53
CA CYS A 17 38.85 18.62 22.76
C CYS A 17 37.65 19.40 22.20
N SER A 18 37.46 20.57 22.82
CA SER A 18 36.90 21.79 22.25
C SER A 18 37.73 22.36 21.10
N LEU A 19 37.08 22.69 19.99
CA LEU A 19 37.53 23.70 19.02
C LEU A 19 36.32 24.50 18.54
N SER A 20 36.31 25.77 18.91
CA SER A 20 35.40 26.82 18.42
C SER A 20 36.16 27.70 17.44
N SER A 21 35.55 28.05 16.31
CA SER A 21 35.61 29.40 15.71
C SER A 21 34.73 29.51 14.47
N HIS A 22 33.66 30.30 14.59
CA HIS A 22 33.00 31.05 13.49
C HIS A 22 33.83 32.32 13.16
N PRO A 23 33.44 33.28 12.26
CA PRO A 23 32.26 33.40 11.37
C PRO A 23 32.56 33.98 9.95
N SER A 24 31.48 34.23 9.20
CA SER A 24 31.28 35.38 8.28
C SER A 24 31.56 35.21 6.77
N SER A 25 30.49 35.17 5.97
CA SER A 25 30.09 36.28 5.07
C SER A 25 28.95 35.88 4.10
N CYS A 26 27.90 36.71 4.06
CA CYS A 26 26.88 36.81 3.00
C CYS A 26 27.12 38.15 2.25
N PRO A 27 26.37 38.49 1.19
CA PRO A 27 26.04 37.79 -0.07
C PRO A 27 26.51 38.65 -1.29
N PRO A 28 26.07 38.38 -2.54
CA PRO A 28 25.22 39.42 -3.15
C PRO A 28 24.08 38.92 -4.08
N SER A 29 22.98 39.68 -3.98
CA SER A 29 22.09 40.25 -5.00
C SER A 29 21.71 39.51 -6.30
N VAL A 30 20.40 39.21 -6.38
CA VAL A 30 19.41 39.72 -7.37
C VAL A 30 19.89 39.92 -8.81
N PHE A 31 19.30 39.19 -9.76
CA PHE A 31 18.79 39.74 -11.03
C PHE A 31 17.69 38.84 -11.62
N LEU A 32 16.45 39.35 -11.63
CA LEU A 32 15.40 39.02 -12.59
C LEU A 32 15.55 39.97 -13.79
N PRO A 33 15.19 39.55 -15.01
CA PRO A 33 14.08 40.27 -15.64
C PRO A 33 13.12 39.45 -16.54
N ALA A 34 11.88 39.95 -16.52
CA ALA A 34 10.97 40.22 -17.64
C ALA A 34 10.36 39.06 -18.47
N SER A 35 9.09 38.78 -18.11
CA SER A 35 7.90 38.80 -18.98
C SER A 35 8.07 38.87 -20.50
N LYS A 36 7.43 37.93 -21.20
CA LYS A 36 6.74 38.22 -22.47
C LYS A 36 5.35 37.56 -22.48
N SER A 37 4.36 38.44 -22.39
CA SER A 37 2.98 38.23 -22.79
C SER A 37 2.91 37.96 -24.29
N LEU A 38 2.17 36.93 -24.69
CA LEU A 38 1.58 36.83 -26.03
C LEU A 38 0.14 36.35 -25.90
N SER A 39 -0.75 37.33 -25.94
CA SER A 39 -2.15 37.20 -26.27
C SER A 39 -2.30 36.84 -27.75
N SER A 40 -3.15 35.87 -28.11
CA SER A 40 -4.00 36.03 -29.29
C SER A 40 -5.15 35.03 -29.35
N ARG A 41 -6.34 35.64 -29.47
CA ARG A 41 -7.46 35.27 -30.37
C ARG A 41 -8.30 34.05 -30.01
N LEU A 42 -9.39 34.41 -29.34
CA LEU A 42 -10.74 33.87 -29.54
C LEU A 42 -11.02 33.52 -31.00
N PHE A 43 -11.42 32.27 -31.25
CA PHE A 43 -12.34 31.96 -32.35
C PHE A 43 -13.58 31.28 -31.80
N ARG A 44 -14.65 32.06 -31.84
CA ARG A 44 -16.04 31.67 -31.66
C ARG A 44 -16.50 31.05 -32.97
N SER A 45 -17.01 29.83 -32.95
CA SER A 45 -17.88 29.35 -34.03
C SER A 45 -19.00 28.52 -33.43
N SER A 46 -20.17 29.15 -33.42
CA SER A 46 -21.48 28.59 -33.17
C SER A 46 -21.99 27.82 -34.39
N ARG A 47 -22.60 26.65 -34.17
CA ARG A 47 -23.67 25.98 -34.95
C ARG A 47 -23.80 24.57 -34.38
N SER A 48 -24.93 23.89 -34.34
CA SER A 48 -26.37 24.15 -34.45
C SER A 48 -26.98 22.77 -34.18
N LEU A 49 -28.11 22.73 -33.49
CA LEU A 49 -28.87 21.51 -33.22
C LEU A 49 -29.30 20.82 -34.53
N SER A 50 -29.26 19.48 -34.53
CA SER A 50 -30.26 18.67 -35.22
C SER A 50 -30.41 17.34 -34.50
N GLN A 51 -31.59 17.17 -33.89
CA GLN A 51 -32.07 15.92 -33.32
C GLN A 51 -32.27 14.88 -34.43
N GLY A 52 -31.69 13.70 -34.25
CA GLY A 52 -31.99 12.49 -35.02
C GLY A 52 -32.28 11.35 -34.05
N SER A 53 -33.55 11.09 -33.78
CA SER A 53 -34.01 9.96 -32.98
C SER A 53 -33.91 8.67 -33.80
N VAL A 54 -32.90 7.84 -33.53
CA VAL A 54 -32.82 6.47 -34.05
C VAL A 54 -33.22 5.51 -32.94
N ARG A 55 -34.42 4.93 -33.03
CA ARG A 55 -34.82 3.78 -32.22
C ARG A 55 -34.13 2.54 -32.77
N VAL A 56 -33.15 2.00 -32.04
CA VAL A 56 -32.60 0.67 -32.27
C VAL A 56 -33.22 -0.28 -31.25
N THR A 57 -34.14 -1.13 -31.71
CA THR A 57 -34.57 -2.32 -30.98
C THR A 57 -33.49 -3.40 -31.11
N VAL A 58 -32.92 -3.84 -29.98
CA VAL A 58 -32.03 -5.01 -29.92
C VAL A 58 -32.76 -6.12 -29.15
N PRO A 59 -32.83 -7.37 -29.66
CA PRO A 59 -33.49 -8.46 -28.97
C PRO A 59 -32.59 -9.11 -27.90
N ARG A 60 -33.29 -9.61 -26.87
CA ARG A 60 -33.04 -10.78 -26.00
C ARG A 60 -31.61 -11.31 -25.79
N GLY A 61 -31.31 -11.48 -24.50
CA GLY A 61 -30.65 -12.68 -23.97
C GLY A 61 -29.14 -12.62 -23.92
N ALA A 62 -28.59 -12.16 -22.80
CA ALA A 62 -27.20 -12.40 -22.45
C ALA A 62 -27.15 -13.29 -21.21
N ALA A 63 -26.60 -14.49 -21.39
CA ALA A 63 -26.13 -15.34 -20.30
C ALA A 63 -25.21 -14.52 -19.38
N SER A 64 -25.28 -14.79 -18.09
CA SER A 64 -24.42 -14.19 -17.06
C SER A 64 -22.96 -14.59 -17.30
N ALA A 65 -22.28 -13.92 -18.22
CA ALA A 65 -20.83 -13.92 -18.29
C ALA A 65 -20.33 -13.16 -17.06
N SER A 66 -19.75 -13.90 -16.10
CA SER A 66 -19.12 -13.34 -14.92
C SER A 66 -18.12 -12.27 -15.35
N ALA A 67 -18.32 -11.03 -14.89
CA ALA A 67 -17.50 -9.88 -15.24
C ALA A 67 -16.10 -10.02 -14.62
N ARG A 68 -15.26 -10.87 -15.21
CA ARG A 68 -13.81 -10.87 -14.97
C ARG A 68 -13.29 -9.51 -15.44
N SER A 69 -12.74 -8.74 -14.51
CA SER A 69 -12.15 -7.43 -14.83
C SER A 69 -11.01 -7.62 -15.84
N ALA A 70 -10.83 -6.67 -16.77
CA ALA A 70 -9.73 -6.69 -17.75
C ALA A 70 -8.35 -6.89 -17.09
N ALA A 71 -8.18 -6.38 -15.86
CA ALA A 71 -6.95 -6.52 -15.08
C ALA A 71 -6.67 -7.94 -14.56
N THR A 72 -7.68 -8.82 -14.50
CA THR A 72 -7.48 -10.21 -14.04
C THR A 72 -6.92 -11.14 -15.10
N TYR A 73 -7.02 -10.78 -16.39
CA TYR A 73 -6.48 -11.59 -17.50
C TYR A 73 -4.95 -11.62 -17.53
N GLU A 74 -4.29 -10.73 -16.79
CA GLU A 74 -2.83 -10.71 -16.64
C GLU A 74 -2.30 -11.79 -15.68
N PHE A 75 -3.18 -12.49 -14.97
CA PHE A 75 -2.83 -13.49 -13.96
C PHE A 75 -3.15 -14.90 -14.45
N ALA A 76 -2.33 -15.85 -14.03
CA ALA A 76 -2.59 -17.27 -14.28
C ALA A 76 -3.93 -17.69 -13.64
N GLU A 77 -4.65 -18.62 -14.26
CA GLU A 77 -5.96 -19.06 -13.77
C GLU A 77 -5.89 -19.71 -12.38
N ASP A 78 -4.73 -20.27 -12.03
CA ASP A 78 -4.40 -20.92 -10.77
C ASP A 78 -3.72 -19.97 -9.75
N ILE A 79 -3.71 -18.65 -9.99
CA ILE A 79 -3.00 -17.68 -9.14
C ILE A 79 -3.40 -17.77 -7.66
N GLY A 80 -4.68 -18.02 -7.34
CA GLY A 80 -5.12 -18.20 -5.96
C GLY A 80 -4.62 -19.50 -5.33
N GLN A 81 -4.41 -20.56 -6.12
CA GLN A 81 -3.79 -21.80 -5.65
C GLN A 81 -2.30 -21.58 -5.37
N ILE A 82 -1.58 -20.90 -6.29
CA ILE A 82 -0.15 -20.58 -6.11
C ILE A 82 0.04 -19.69 -4.88
N LEU A 83 -0.77 -18.63 -4.75
CA LEU A 83 -0.74 -17.74 -3.59
C LEU A 83 -1.04 -18.51 -2.30
N GLY A 84 -1.99 -19.46 -2.32
CA GLY A 84 -2.35 -20.27 -1.16
C GLY A 84 -1.19 -21.06 -0.55
N GLU A 85 -0.17 -21.41 -1.33
CA GLU A 85 1.03 -22.12 -0.85
C GLU A 85 2.11 -21.19 -0.29
N VAL A 86 1.92 -19.87 -0.37
CA VAL A 86 2.83 -18.88 0.25
C VAL A 86 2.60 -18.84 1.76
N SER A 87 3.69 -18.89 2.52
CA SER A 87 3.69 -18.64 3.96
C SER A 87 4.01 -17.17 4.26
N VAL A 88 3.24 -16.59 5.16
CA VAL A 88 3.45 -15.25 5.74
C VAL A 88 3.49 -15.36 7.25
N PHE A 89 3.90 -14.29 7.93
CA PHE A 89 4.00 -14.28 9.38
C PHE A 89 2.93 -13.36 9.98
N ALA A 90 2.18 -13.85 10.95
CA ALA A 90 1.35 -12.99 11.79
C ALA A 90 2.25 -12.02 12.59
N ALA A 91 1.68 -10.92 13.08
CA ALA A 91 2.41 -9.98 13.94
C ALA A 91 2.93 -10.61 15.26
N THR A 92 2.46 -11.80 15.63
CA THR A 92 2.98 -12.62 16.74
C THR A 92 4.29 -13.34 16.39
N GLY A 93 4.66 -13.41 15.11
CA GLY A 93 5.79 -14.19 14.61
C GLY A 93 5.42 -15.60 14.14
N GLU A 94 4.17 -16.01 14.31
CA GLU A 94 3.68 -17.31 13.82
C GLU A 94 3.63 -17.35 12.29
N SER A 95 4.19 -18.40 11.70
CA SER A 95 4.09 -18.66 10.25
C SER A 95 2.74 -19.29 9.91
N VAL A 96 2.05 -18.72 8.94
CA VAL A 96 0.73 -19.16 8.47
C VAL A 96 0.69 -19.22 6.95
N MET A 97 -0.02 -20.19 6.37
CA MET A 97 -0.19 -20.25 4.92
C MET A 97 -1.34 -19.34 4.49
N PHE A 98 -1.23 -18.69 3.33
CA PHE A 98 -2.29 -17.84 2.79
C PHE A 98 -3.62 -18.58 2.69
N LYS A 99 -3.61 -19.85 2.28
CA LYS A 99 -4.83 -20.66 2.15
C LYS A 99 -5.61 -20.85 3.45
N ASP A 100 -4.97 -20.65 4.60
CA ASP A 100 -5.59 -20.80 5.92
C ASP A 100 -6.21 -19.48 6.42
N LEU A 101 -6.01 -18.36 5.71
CA LEU A 101 -6.45 -17.04 6.16
C LEU A 101 -7.93 -16.74 5.83
N TRP A 102 -8.53 -17.45 4.87
CA TRP A 102 -9.96 -17.38 4.53
C TRP A 102 -10.45 -18.71 3.94
N ASP A 103 -11.76 -18.89 3.86
CA ASP A 103 -12.36 -20.07 3.21
C ASP A 103 -12.04 -20.10 1.72
N GLN A 104 -11.27 -21.11 1.31
CA GLN A 104 -10.79 -21.31 -0.06
C GLN A 104 -11.88 -21.79 -1.03
N ASN A 105 -13.08 -22.12 -0.55
CA ASN A 105 -14.17 -22.59 -1.40
C ASN A 105 -15.08 -21.44 -1.83
N GLN A 106 -15.65 -20.69 -0.88
CA GLN A 106 -16.64 -19.64 -1.16
C GLN A 106 -16.35 -18.31 -0.46
N GLY A 107 -15.47 -18.30 0.55
CA GLY A 107 -15.09 -17.10 1.28
C GLY A 107 -14.54 -15.99 0.38
N ILE A 108 -14.91 -14.75 0.69
CA ILE A 108 -14.41 -13.57 -0.02
C ILE A 108 -13.32 -12.92 0.84
N ALA A 109 -12.17 -12.65 0.23
CA ALA A 109 -11.06 -11.99 0.90
C ALA A 109 -10.58 -10.77 0.10
N VAL A 110 -10.35 -9.67 0.82
CA VAL A 110 -9.58 -8.53 0.34
C VAL A 110 -8.16 -8.71 0.84
N VAL A 111 -7.23 -8.85 -0.10
CA VAL A 111 -5.81 -9.02 0.15
C VAL A 111 -5.10 -7.71 -0.24
N ALA A 112 -4.70 -6.93 0.76
CA ALA A 112 -4.08 -5.62 0.63
C ALA A 112 -2.56 -5.73 0.87
N LEU A 113 -1.77 -5.56 -0.19
CA LEU A 113 -0.31 -5.62 -0.15
C LEU A 113 0.21 -4.19 0.08
N LEU A 114 0.61 -3.90 1.30
CA LEU A 114 1.32 -2.67 1.66
C LEU A 114 2.74 -2.72 1.06
N ARG A 115 3.30 -1.59 0.68
CA ARG A 115 4.70 -1.55 0.19
C ARG A 115 5.69 -2.06 1.23
N HIS A 116 5.61 -1.50 2.44
CA HIS A 116 6.37 -1.88 3.62
C HIS A 116 5.83 -1.14 4.85
N PHE A 117 6.15 -1.64 6.05
CA PHE A 117 5.65 -1.04 7.31
C PHE A 117 6.21 0.35 7.61
N GLY A 118 7.35 0.75 7.02
CA GLY A 118 7.90 2.10 7.14
C GLY A 118 7.41 3.12 6.11
N CYS A 119 6.36 2.84 5.33
CA CYS A 119 5.90 3.74 4.28
C CYS A 119 4.76 4.64 4.78
N PRO A 120 4.90 5.98 4.79
CA PRO A 120 3.83 6.90 5.20
C PRO A 120 2.50 6.70 4.44
N CYS A 121 2.56 6.45 3.14
CA CYS A 121 1.36 6.16 2.34
C CYS A 121 0.71 4.83 2.73
N CYS A 122 1.51 3.84 3.16
CA CYS A 122 0.95 2.57 3.66
C CYS A 122 0.30 2.73 5.03
N TRP A 123 0.77 3.66 5.87
CA TRP A 123 0.08 4.01 7.11
C TRP A 123 -1.27 4.67 6.84
N GLU A 124 -1.33 5.55 5.83
CA GLU A 124 -2.61 6.11 5.37
C GLU A 124 -3.57 5.01 4.88
N LEU A 125 -3.11 4.11 4.00
CA LEU A 125 -3.91 2.98 3.54
C LEU A 125 -4.36 2.09 4.70
N ALA A 126 -3.47 1.74 5.62
CA ALA A 126 -3.80 0.93 6.78
C ALA A 126 -4.82 1.63 7.70
N SER A 127 -4.77 2.96 7.84
CA SER A 127 -5.80 3.71 8.59
C SER A 127 -7.17 3.58 7.93
N ASN A 128 -7.23 3.76 6.61
CA ASN A 128 -8.48 3.65 5.85
C ASN A 128 -9.05 2.22 5.89
N LEU A 129 -8.17 1.20 5.82
CA LEU A 129 -8.55 -0.21 5.94
C LEU A 129 -9.08 -0.53 7.33
N LYS A 130 -8.44 -0.02 8.39
CA LYS A 130 -8.92 -0.15 9.77
C LYS A 130 -10.32 0.44 9.92
N GLU A 131 -10.53 1.66 9.44
CA GLU A 131 -11.84 2.33 9.50
C GLU A 131 -12.92 1.58 8.71
N SER A 132 -12.52 0.91 7.62
CA SER A 132 -13.42 0.12 6.78
C SER A 132 -13.65 -1.31 7.26
N LYS A 133 -12.92 -1.79 8.28
CA LYS A 133 -12.97 -3.19 8.71
C LYS A 133 -14.38 -3.66 9.07
N ALA A 134 -15.11 -2.88 9.87
CA ALA A 134 -16.47 -3.23 10.27
C ALA A 134 -17.43 -3.38 9.07
N ARG A 135 -17.20 -2.60 8.01
CA ARG A 135 -17.97 -2.68 6.76
C ARG A 135 -17.63 -3.96 5.98
N PHE A 136 -16.37 -4.40 5.97
CA PHE A 136 -15.97 -5.69 5.38
C PHE A 136 -16.54 -6.86 6.19
N ASP A 137 -16.41 -6.82 7.51
CA ASP A 137 -16.92 -7.87 8.40
C ASP A 137 -18.44 -8.06 8.23
N SER A 138 -19.20 -6.95 8.17
CA SER A 138 -20.66 -6.98 7.95
C SER A 138 -21.06 -7.57 6.60
N ALA A 139 -20.16 -7.53 5.61
CA ALA A 139 -20.35 -8.10 4.28
C ALA A 139 -19.81 -9.55 4.17
N GLY A 140 -19.32 -10.14 5.26
CA GLY A 140 -18.70 -11.47 5.25
C GLY A 140 -17.37 -11.51 4.49
N VAL A 141 -16.69 -10.36 4.35
CA VAL A 141 -15.43 -10.23 3.62
C VAL A 141 -14.27 -10.23 4.60
N LYS A 142 -13.33 -11.16 4.43
CA LYS A 142 -12.09 -11.20 5.23
C LYS A 142 -11.13 -10.12 4.76
N LEU A 143 -10.66 -9.27 5.66
CA LEU A 143 -9.57 -8.34 5.39
C LEU A 143 -8.22 -8.96 5.78
N ILE A 144 -7.28 -8.97 4.83
CA ILE A 144 -5.90 -9.45 5.01
C ILE A 144 -4.97 -8.36 4.48
N ALA A 145 -4.22 -7.71 5.38
CA ALA A 145 -3.18 -6.75 5.05
C ALA A 145 -1.81 -7.38 5.23
N VAL A 146 -0.96 -7.31 4.21
CA VAL A 146 0.38 -7.89 4.22
C VAL A 146 1.40 -6.80 3.89
N GLY A 147 2.48 -6.69 4.64
CA GLY A 147 3.55 -5.73 4.39
C GLY A 147 4.91 -6.39 4.27
N VAL A 148 5.81 -5.80 3.46
CA VAL A 148 7.22 -6.18 3.48
C VAL A 148 7.88 -5.71 4.78
N GLY A 149 8.60 -6.60 5.43
CA GLY A 149 9.31 -6.38 6.70
C GLY A 149 9.12 -7.55 7.66
N SER A 150 9.72 -7.48 8.84
CA SER A 150 9.60 -8.53 9.86
C SER A 150 8.26 -8.45 10.63
N PRO A 151 7.86 -9.53 11.32
CA PRO A 151 6.69 -9.52 12.22
C PRO A 151 6.71 -8.40 13.26
N ASP A 152 7.89 -8.03 13.75
CA ASP A 152 8.05 -6.94 14.72
C ASP A 152 7.71 -5.58 14.10
N LYS A 153 8.03 -5.37 12.81
CA LYS A 153 7.62 -4.16 12.08
C LYS A 153 6.10 -4.10 11.88
N ALA A 154 5.47 -5.26 11.62
CA ALA A 154 4.01 -5.36 11.57
C ALA A 154 3.39 -5.00 12.92
N ARG A 155 3.93 -5.53 14.02
CA ARG A 155 3.49 -5.23 15.38
C ARG A 155 3.58 -3.74 15.71
N MET A 156 4.67 -3.07 15.32
CA MET A 156 4.79 -1.61 15.48
C MET A 156 3.67 -0.85 14.77
N LEU A 157 3.28 -1.24 13.55
CA LEU A 157 2.16 -0.61 12.86
C LEU A 157 0.86 -0.87 13.63
N ALA A 158 0.61 -2.11 14.06
CA ALA A 158 -0.59 -2.46 14.80
C ALA A 158 -0.72 -1.67 16.11
N GLU A 159 0.34 -1.54 16.89
CA GLU A 159 0.33 -0.83 18.18
C GLU A 159 0.16 0.69 18.01
N ARG A 160 0.82 1.28 17.00
CA ARG A 160 0.87 2.74 16.85
C ARG A 160 -0.26 3.33 15.99
N LEU A 161 -0.81 2.55 15.05
CA LEU A 161 -1.97 2.88 14.22
C LEU A 161 -3.28 2.21 14.70
N PRO A 162 -3.31 1.68 15.94
CA PRO A 162 -4.26 0.65 16.40
C PRO A 162 -4.86 -0.25 15.30
N PHE A 163 -4.03 -0.79 14.41
CA PHE A 163 -4.52 -1.66 13.34
C PHE A 163 -4.83 -3.06 13.89
N PRO A 164 -5.97 -3.68 13.53
CA PRO A 164 -6.35 -5.00 14.03
C PRO A 164 -5.32 -6.08 13.67
N MET A 165 -4.66 -6.65 14.68
CA MET A 165 -3.52 -7.56 14.50
C MET A 165 -3.91 -8.84 13.77
N GLU A 166 -5.15 -9.31 13.93
CA GLU A 166 -5.70 -10.48 13.25
C GLU A 166 -5.86 -10.30 11.73
N CYS A 167 -5.72 -9.06 11.25
CA CYS A 167 -5.74 -8.72 9.83
C CYS A 167 -4.35 -8.37 9.28
N LEU A 168 -3.28 -8.41 10.08
CA LEU A 168 -1.98 -7.88 9.69
C LEU A 168 -0.87 -8.95 9.69
N TYR A 169 -0.23 -9.10 8.54
CA TYR A 169 0.80 -10.09 8.28
C TYR A 169 2.04 -9.47 7.65
N ALA A 170 3.17 -10.14 7.81
CA ALA A 170 4.47 -9.79 7.29
C ALA A 170 4.93 -10.83 6.27
N ASP A 171 5.48 -10.37 5.15
CA ASP A 171 6.13 -11.20 4.15
C ASP A 171 7.56 -10.67 3.91
N PRO A 172 8.53 -11.08 4.76
CA PRO A 172 9.90 -10.59 4.69
C PRO A 172 10.58 -10.92 3.36
N ASP A 173 10.27 -12.09 2.80
CA ASP A 173 10.87 -12.61 1.57
C ASP A 173 10.17 -12.11 0.30
N ARG A 174 9.07 -11.38 0.44
CA ARG A 174 8.25 -10.84 -0.65
C ARG A 174 7.66 -11.92 -1.57
N LYS A 175 7.52 -13.16 -1.10
CA LYS A 175 7.02 -14.29 -1.91
C LYS A 175 5.63 -14.02 -2.47
N ALA A 176 4.74 -13.40 -1.69
CA ALA A 176 3.41 -13.04 -2.16
C ALA A 176 3.46 -11.95 -3.23
N TYR A 177 4.40 -11.01 -3.12
CA TYR A 177 4.60 -9.92 -4.07
C TYR A 177 5.11 -10.45 -5.40
N ASP A 178 6.04 -11.42 -5.36
CA ASP A 178 6.58 -12.08 -6.54
C ASP A 178 5.50 -12.91 -7.26
N VAL A 179 4.73 -13.70 -6.50
CA VAL A 179 3.60 -14.48 -7.05
C VAL A 179 2.56 -13.56 -7.72
N LEU A 180 2.22 -12.44 -7.08
CA LEU A 180 1.26 -11.46 -7.61
C LEU A 180 1.89 -10.49 -8.64
N GLY A 181 3.18 -10.66 -8.96
CA GLY A 181 3.91 -9.86 -9.93
C GLY A 181 3.85 -8.36 -9.65
N LEU A 182 3.94 -7.96 -8.38
CA LEU A 182 3.93 -6.56 -7.96
C LEU A 182 5.21 -5.85 -8.38
N TYR A 183 5.08 -4.58 -8.76
CA TYR A 183 6.22 -3.86 -9.32
C TYR A 183 7.31 -3.56 -8.29
N TYR A 184 8.54 -3.49 -8.79
CA TYR A 184 9.73 -3.13 -8.03
C TYR A 184 10.54 -2.10 -8.82
N GLY A 185 11.07 -1.08 -8.16
CA GLY A 185 12.13 -0.25 -8.75
C GLY A 185 12.11 1.23 -8.39
N PHE A 186 13.28 1.85 -8.56
CA PHE A 186 13.56 3.23 -8.17
C PHE A 186 12.70 4.26 -8.91
N GLY A 187 12.70 4.22 -10.25
CA GLY A 187 11.95 5.20 -11.06
C GLY A 187 10.46 5.16 -10.78
N ARG A 188 9.91 3.97 -10.56
CA ARG A 188 8.51 3.76 -10.21
C ARG A 188 8.18 4.25 -8.81
N THR A 189 9.11 4.11 -7.87
CA THR A 189 8.95 4.53 -6.48
C THR A 189 8.97 6.06 -6.34
N PHE A 190 9.93 6.73 -6.98
CA PHE A 190 10.23 8.14 -6.72
C PHE A 190 9.83 9.10 -7.85
N PHE A 191 9.69 8.62 -9.08
CA PHE A 191 9.43 9.47 -10.26
C PHE A 191 8.13 9.12 -11.00
N ASN A 192 7.30 8.21 -10.46
CA ASN A 192 6.03 7.89 -11.11
C ASN A 192 5.00 9.02 -10.91
N PRO A 193 4.39 9.56 -11.98
CA PRO A 193 3.34 10.57 -11.88
C PRO A 193 2.11 10.10 -11.09
N ALA A 194 1.86 8.79 -10.98
CA ALA A 194 0.79 8.24 -10.15
C ALA A 194 0.92 8.66 -8.67
N SER A 195 2.14 8.92 -8.21
CA SER A 195 2.44 9.41 -6.86
C SER A 195 1.99 10.86 -6.62
N ALA A 196 1.64 11.62 -7.67
CA ALA A 196 1.15 13.00 -7.51
C ALA A 196 -0.14 13.09 -6.68
N LYS A 197 -0.92 12.00 -6.62
CA LYS A 197 -2.12 11.88 -5.76
C LYS A 197 -1.81 11.95 -4.25
N VAL A 198 -0.54 11.86 -3.85
CA VAL A 198 -0.14 12.04 -2.44
C VAL A 198 -0.30 13.51 -2.02
N PHE A 199 -0.06 14.47 -2.93
CA PHE A 199 -0.17 15.89 -2.60
C PHE A 199 -1.59 16.33 -2.23
N SER A 200 -2.61 15.72 -2.84
CA SER A 200 -4.02 16.00 -2.52
C SER A 200 -4.49 15.38 -1.19
N ARG A 201 -3.65 14.56 -0.54
CA ARG A 201 -3.98 13.78 0.67
C ARG A 201 -3.01 14.06 1.82
N LEU A 202 -2.41 15.25 1.82
CA LEU A 202 -1.37 15.57 2.80
C LEU A 202 -1.90 15.55 4.24
N ASP A 203 -3.14 16.00 4.46
CA ASP A 203 -3.72 16.06 5.81
C ASP A 203 -4.10 14.68 6.36
N SER A 204 -4.67 13.80 5.53
CA SER A 204 -4.93 12.39 5.90
C SER A 204 -3.62 11.66 6.17
N LEU A 205 -2.59 11.87 5.34
CA LEU A 205 -1.27 11.28 5.54
C LEU A 205 -0.62 11.77 6.84
N LYS A 206 -0.68 13.08 7.13
CA LYS A 206 -0.21 13.65 8.41
C LYS A 206 -0.96 13.01 9.58
N GLN A 207 -2.27 12.85 9.48
CA GLN A 207 -3.08 12.26 10.53
C GLN A 207 -2.74 10.79 10.78
N ALA A 208 -2.62 10.00 9.72
CA ALA A 208 -2.26 8.59 9.80
C ALA A 208 -0.84 8.38 10.36
N THR A 209 0.07 9.34 10.12
CA THR A 209 1.48 9.24 10.53
C THR A 209 1.81 9.94 11.84
N LYS A 210 0.82 10.39 12.63
CA LYS A 210 1.05 11.06 13.93
C LYS A 210 1.94 10.26 14.90
N ASN A 211 1.80 8.94 14.89
CA ASN A 211 2.57 8.02 15.74
C ASN A 211 3.61 7.23 14.94
N TYR A 212 3.98 7.68 13.75
CA TYR A 212 4.90 6.97 12.86
C TYR A 212 6.30 6.78 13.45
N ASN A 213 6.95 5.65 13.14
CA ASN A 213 8.37 5.43 13.42
C ASN A 213 9.10 5.03 12.15
N ILE A 214 10.29 5.59 11.94
CA ILE A 214 11.17 5.13 10.88
C ILE A 214 11.72 3.73 11.14
N GLU A 215 11.75 3.27 12.40
CA GLU A 215 12.13 1.90 12.76
C GLU A 215 11.19 0.83 12.17
N ALA A 216 9.97 1.20 11.78
CA ALA A 216 9.06 0.31 11.06
C ALA A 216 9.52 0.03 9.62
N THR A 217 10.52 0.76 9.11
CA THR A 217 11.12 0.45 7.80
C THR A 217 11.78 -0.93 7.84
N PRO A 218 11.67 -1.74 6.77
CA PRO A 218 12.34 -3.02 6.69
C PRO A 218 13.85 -2.87 6.89
N ASP A 219 14.45 -3.90 7.50
CA ASP A 219 15.90 -3.93 7.73
C ASP A 219 16.64 -4.07 6.38
N ASP A 220 16.11 -4.90 5.48
CA ASP A 220 16.47 -4.89 4.06
C ASP A 220 15.88 -3.66 3.36
N ARG A 221 16.73 -2.66 3.12
CA ARG A 221 16.36 -1.40 2.47
C ARG A 221 15.97 -1.55 1.01
N SER A 222 16.28 -2.68 0.35
CA SER A 222 15.80 -2.95 -1.00
C SER A 222 14.28 -3.02 -1.05
N GLY A 223 13.63 -3.48 0.04
CA GLY A 223 12.18 -3.53 0.18
C GLY A 223 11.49 -2.17 0.08
N VAL A 224 12.21 -1.05 0.26
CA VAL A 224 11.66 0.30 0.03
C VAL A 224 11.26 0.50 -1.43
N LEU A 225 11.86 -0.20 -2.38
CA LEU A 225 11.53 -0.06 -3.81
C LEU A 225 10.31 -0.90 -4.22
N GLN A 226 9.80 -1.75 -3.33
CA GLN A 226 8.63 -2.58 -3.57
C GLN A 226 7.36 -1.71 -3.68
N GLN A 227 6.51 -2.02 -4.67
CA GLN A 227 5.16 -1.48 -4.78
C GLN A 227 4.13 -2.43 -4.20
N GLY A 228 2.99 -1.85 -3.81
CA GLY A 228 1.86 -2.55 -3.22
C GLY A 228 0.82 -2.95 -4.26
N GLY A 229 -0.33 -3.38 -3.77
CA GLY A 229 -1.48 -3.69 -4.61
C GLY A 229 -2.69 -4.11 -3.80
N MET A 230 -3.82 -4.25 -4.49
CA MET A 230 -5.10 -4.64 -3.92
C MET A 230 -5.74 -5.74 -4.74
N PHE A 231 -6.12 -6.82 -4.07
CA PHE A 231 -6.68 -8.01 -4.69
C PHE A 231 -7.96 -8.44 -3.99
N VAL A 232 -8.90 -8.98 -4.75
CA VAL A 232 -10.12 -9.59 -4.20
C VAL A 232 -10.23 -11.02 -4.72
N PHE A 233 -10.33 -11.96 -3.79
CA PHE A 233 -10.51 -13.38 -4.08
C PHE A 233 -11.90 -13.85 -3.62
N LYS A 234 -12.49 -14.78 -4.36
CA LYS A 234 -13.58 -15.65 -3.89
C LYS A 234 -13.10 -17.09 -3.94
N GLY A 235 -12.93 -17.72 -2.78
CA GLY A 235 -12.15 -18.94 -2.68
C GLY A 235 -10.77 -18.73 -3.29
N LYS A 236 -10.44 -19.53 -4.31
CA LYS A 236 -9.19 -19.39 -5.09
C LYS A 236 -9.32 -18.51 -6.33
N GLN A 237 -10.53 -18.08 -6.68
CA GLN A 237 -10.75 -17.28 -7.88
C GLN A 237 -10.39 -15.82 -7.62
N LEU A 238 -9.48 -15.28 -8.44
CA LEU A 238 -9.19 -13.85 -8.47
C LEU A 238 -10.31 -13.09 -9.19
N LEU A 239 -10.96 -12.16 -8.48
CA LEU A 239 -12.07 -11.34 -8.98
C LEU A 239 -11.62 -9.93 -9.37
N TYR A 240 -10.62 -9.41 -8.65
CA TYR A 240 -10.07 -8.09 -8.89
C TYR A 240 -8.59 -8.10 -8.57
N ALA A 241 -7.82 -7.43 -9.41
CA ALA A 241 -6.41 -7.15 -9.17
C ALA A 241 -6.09 -5.72 -9.57
N ARG A 242 -5.31 -5.05 -8.72
CA ARG A 242 -4.67 -3.78 -9.04
C ARG A 242 -3.29 -3.76 -8.43
N LYS A 243 -2.28 -3.57 -9.28
CA LYS A 243 -0.92 -3.26 -8.87
C LYS A 243 -0.81 -1.75 -8.69
N ASP A 244 -0.20 -1.29 -7.61
CA ASP A 244 -0.01 0.14 -7.41
C ASP A 244 1.06 0.61 -8.39
N GLU A 245 0.72 1.57 -9.25
CA GLU A 245 1.66 2.04 -10.27
C GLU A 245 2.85 2.76 -9.64
N GLY A 246 2.66 3.40 -8.48
CA GLY A 246 3.71 4.07 -7.73
C GLY A 246 3.32 4.33 -6.28
N THR A 247 4.19 5.03 -5.56
CA THR A 247 4.01 5.32 -4.14
C THR A 247 2.68 6.03 -3.87
N GLY A 248 1.82 5.38 -3.09
CA GLY A 248 0.55 5.95 -2.67
C GLY A 248 -0.58 5.85 -3.71
N ASP A 249 -0.36 5.19 -4.85
CA ASP A 249 -1.41 4.94 -5.85
C ASP A 249 -2.30 3.76 -5.44
N HIS A 250 -2.89 3.80 -4.25
CA HIS A 250 -3.72 2.73 -3.70
C HIS A 250 -5.10 2.66 -4.36
N ALA A 251 -5.68 1.46 -4.41
CA ALA A 251 -7.02 1.25 -4.95
C ALA A 251 -8.07 1.99 -4.09
N PRO A 252 -9.04 2.71 -4.69
CA PRO A 252 -10.13 3.30 -3.93
C PRO A 252 -10.98 2.21 -3.25
N LEU A 253 -11.18 2.31 -1.93
CA LEU A 253 -11.87 1.26 -1.16
C LEU A 253 -13.33 1.06 -1.59
N ASP A 254 -14.02 2.08 -2.06
CA ASP A 254 -15.38 1.92 -2.59
C ASP A 254 -15.41 1.05 -3.85
N SER A 255 -14.39 1.13 -4.71
CA SER A 255 -14.25 0.23 -5.85
C SER A 255 -14.08 -1.22 -5.40
N ILE A 256 -13.29 -1.45 -4.34
CA ILE A 256 -13.09 -2.77 -3.74
C ILE A 256 -14.39 -3.31 -3.16
N TYR A 257 -15.09 -2.48 -2.38
CA TYR A 257 -16.38 -2.86 -1.80
C TYR A 257 -17.42 -3.20 -2.87
N ASN A 258 -17.47 -2.42 -3.94
CA ASN A 258 -18.36 -2.68 -5.07
C ASN A 258 -18.07 -4.02 -5.76
N VAL A 259 -16.80 -4.46 -5.81
CA VAL A 259 -16.47 -5.81 -6.30
C VAL A 259 -17.01 -6.84 -5.31
N CYS A 260 -16.71 -6.69 -4.01
CA CYS A 260 -17.15 -7.64 -2.99
C CYS A 260 -18.68 -7.83 -2.95
N CYS A 261 -19.46 -6.75 -3.04
CA CYS A 261 -20.92 -6.79 -2.96
C CYS A 261 -21.62 -7.30 -4.23
N LYS A 262 -20.93 -7.32 -5.37
CA LYS A 262 -21.48 -7.87 -6.62
C LYS A 262 -21.34 -9.39 -6.71
N VAL A 263 -20.61 -9.99 -5.79
CA VAL A 263 -20.46 -11.44 -5.71
C VAL A 263 -21.69 -12.01 -5.01
N PRO A 264 -22.44 -12.92 -5.63
CA PRO A 264 -23.53 -13.61 -4.95
C PRO A 264 -22.99 -14.29 -3.69
N ALA A 265 -23.63 -14.02 -2.56
CA ALA A 265 -23.44 -14.82 -1.35
C ALA A 265 -23.79 -16.28 -1.67
N ALA A 266 -23.01 -17.20 -1.10
CA ALA A 266 -23.29 -18.63 -1.19
C ALA A 266 -24.56 -18.99 -0.42
#